data_AF-A0A3N1H3I0-F1
#
_entry.id   AF-A0A3N1H3I0-F1
#
_cell.length_a   1.000
_cell.length_b   1.000
_cell.length_c   1.000
_cell.angle_alpha   90.00
_cell.angle_beta   90.00
_cell.angle_gamma   90.00
#
_symmetry.space_group_name_H-M   'P 1'
#
loop_
_entity.id
_entity.type
_entity.pdbx_description
1 polymer ?
#
loop_
_entity_poly.entity_id
_entity_poly.type
_entity_poly.pdbx_seq_one_letter_code
_entity_poly.pdbx_strand_id
1 'polypeptide(L)'
;MSTRHTAVAAVAAADSGGGWAGYGWAVKSGWSITMRAMRWVDGQATDLGRFGGVNPAVTDVNRQGTVVGSAAGRAIRSRGGALEALPTPAGFSGAAAEGVNDNGDIVGTASSTPPGTRGPR
;
A
#
# COMPACT_ATOMS: atom_id res chain seq x y z
N MET A 1 -19.29 -27.98 -5.01
CA MET A 1 -19.14 -26.85 -5.94
C MET A 1 -17.77 -26.22 -5.69
N SER A 2 -16.83 -26.35 -6.63
CA SER A 2 -15.48 -25.80 -6.48
C SER A 2 -15.46 -24.38 -7.05
N THR A 3 -15.30 -23.39 -6.18
CA THR A 3 -15.07 -22.00 -6.59
C THR A 3 -13.66 -21.91 -7.14
N ARG A 4 -13.51 -21.68 -8.45
CA ARG A 4 -12.19 -21.38 -9.03
C ARG A 4 -11.80 -19.97 -8.63
N HIS A 5 -10.64 -19.84 -8.00
CA HIS A 5 -10.05 -18.57 -7.61
C HIS A 5 -9.05 -18.13 -8.70
N THR A 6 -9.35 -17.05 -9.44
CA THR A 6 -8.49 -16.59 -10.53
C THR A 6 -7.41 -15.59 -10.09
N ALA A 7 -6.22 -16.16 -9.87
CA ALA A 7 -4.82 -15.68 -9.93
C ALA A 7 -4.29 -14.31 -10.36
N VAL A 8 -4.99 -13.19 -10.61
CA VAL A 8 -4.30 -12.01 -11.21
C VAL A 8 -3.51 -11.13 -10.22
N ALA A 9 -2.20 -11.34 -10.08
CA ALA A 9 -1.31 -10.39 -9.38
C ALA A 9 -0.79 -9.32 -10.36
N ALA A 10 -0.75 -8.06 -9.92
CA ALA A 10 -0.12 -6.98 -10.67
C ALA A 10 1.10 -6.48 -9.89
N VAL A 11 2.28 -6.54 -10.51
CA VAL A 11 3.51 -5.93 -9.99
C VAL A 11 3.41 -4.43 -10.18
N ALA A 12 3.61 -3.67 -9.11
CA ALA A 12 3.65 -2.21 -9.13
C ALA A 12 5.08 -1.67 -8.98
N ALA A 13 5.96 -2.44 -8.32
CA ALA A 13 7.35 -2.08 -8.08
C ALA A 13 8.25 -3.33 -7.99
N ALA A 14 9.53 -3.13 -8.31
CA ALA A 14 10.55 -4.18 -8.33
C ALA A 14 11.85 -3.62 -7.74
N ASP A 15 12.51 -4.40 -6.88
CA ASP A 15 13.89 -4.12 -6.50
C ASP A 15 14.86 -4.81 -7.46
N SER A 16 16.11 -4.33 -7.52
CA SER A 16 17.15 -4.91 -8.38
C SER A 16 17.81 -6.17 -7.77
N GLY A 17 17.29 -6.69 -6.66
CA GLY A 17 17.72 -7.92 -5.98
C GLY A 17 16.80 -9.12 -6.23
N GLY A 18 15.73 -8.96 -7.02
CA GLY A 18 14.77 -10.02 -7.31
C GLY A 18 13.47 -9.97 -6.51
N GLY A 19 13.28 -8.94 -5.67
CA GLY A 19 12.05 -8.68 -4.94
C GLY A 19 11.04 -7.86 -5.76
N TRP A 20 9.75 -8.15 -5.57
CA TRP A 20 8.65 -7.48 -6.26
C TRP A 20 7.53 -7.16 -5.28
N ALA A 21 6.90 -6.00 -5.45
CA ALA A 21 5.71 -5.62 -4.69
C ALA A 21 4.60 -5.16 -5.63
N GLY A 22 3.37 -5.36 -5.18
CA GLY A 22 2.21 -5.05 -5.99
C GLY A 22 0.92 -5.51 -5.33
N TYR A 23 -0.10 -5.70 -6.16
CA TYR A 23 -1.45 -6.01 -5.73
C TYR A 23 -1.74 -7.50 -5.89
N GLY A 24 -2.37 -8.11 -4.89
CA GLY A 24 -3.01 -9.43 -5.00
C GLY A 24 -4.49 -9.37 -4.61
N TRP A 25 -5.30 -10.23 -5.21
CA TRP A 25 -6.73 -10.37 -4.95
C TRP A 25 -6.96 -11.54 -3.99
N ALA A 26 -7.84 -11.34 -3.01
CA ALA A 26 -8.40 -12.42 -2.21
C ALA A 26 -9.93 -12.33 -2.30
N VAL A 27 -10.57 -13.24 -3.06
CA VAL A 27 -12.04 -13.31 -3.09
C VAL A 27 -12.51 -14.04 -1.84
N LYS A 28 -13.27 -13.36 -0.99
CA LYS A 28 -14.18 -14.01 -0.04
C LYS A 28 -15.59 -13.53 -0.35
N SER A 29 -16.33 -14.39 -1.07
CA SER A 29 -17.78 -14.38 -1.34
C SER A 29 -18.43 -13.10 -1.90
N GLY A 30 -18.86 -13.18 -3.17
CA GLY A 30 -19.96 -12.38 -3.75
C GLY A 30 -19.61 -10.93 -4.09
N TRP A 31 -19.08 -10.69 -5.29
CA TRP A 31 -18.92 -9.37 -5.95
C TRP A 31 -17.89 -8.37 -5.38
N SER A 32 -17.23 -8.64 -4.25
CA SER A 32 -16.18 -7.74 -3.75
C SER A 32 -14.77 -8.16 -4.20
N ILE A 33 -14.16 -7.34 -5.07
CA ILE A 33 -12.71 -7.40 -5.34
C ILE A 33 -11.96 -6.71 -4.20
N THR A 34 -11.45 -7.51 -3.26
CA THR A 34 -10.56 -6.99 -2.21
C THR A 34 -9.13 -7.04 -2.69
N MET A 35 -8.49 -5.87 -2.81
CA MET A 35 -7.06 -5.78 -3.08
C MET A 35 -6.28 -5.77 -1.76
N ARG A 36 -5.22 -6.56 -1.72
CA ARG A 36 -4.31 -6.65 -0.58
C ARG A 36 -2.91 -6.32 -1.04
N ALA A 37 -2.14 -5.67 -0.15
CA ALA A 37 -0.73 -5.50 -0.38
C ALA A 37 -0.06 -6.87 -0.25
N MET A 38 0.72 -7.21 -1.26
CA MET A 38 1.44 -8.47 -1.31
C MET A 38 2.92 -8.18 -1.57
N ARG A 39 3.78 -8.97 -0.94
CA ARG A 39 5.22 -8.98 -1.20
C ARG A 39 5.63 -10.35 -1.70
N TRP A 40 6.43 -10.40 -2.77
CA TRP A 40 7.01 -11.63 -3.28
C TRP A 40 8.54 -11.60 -3.17
N VAL A 41 9.10 -12.64 -2.57
CA VAL A 41 10.55 -12.88 -2.47
C VAL A 41 10.83 -14.33 -2.79
N ASP A 42 11.74 -14.60 -3.73
CA ASP A 42 12.14 -15.96 -4.11
C ASP A 42 10.96 -16.91 -4.37
N GLY A 43 9.91 -16.39 -5.04
CA GLY A 43 8.69 -17.14 -5.36
C GLY A 43 7.69 -17.30 -4.20
N GLN A 44 8.00 -16.81 -3.00
CA GLN A 44 7.11 -16.86 -1.83
C GLN A 44 6.32 -15.56 -1.67
N ALA A 45 5.00 -15.68 -1.60
CA ALA A 45 4.08 -14.56 -1.40
C ALA A 45 3.77 -14.36 0.09
N THR A 46 3.94 -13.14 0.58
CA THR A 46 3.50 -12.69 1.91
C THR A 46 2.32 -11.74 1.77
N ASP A 47 1.18 -12.07 2.40
CA ASP A 47 0.02 -11.17 2.50
C ASP A 47 0.27 -10.14 3.61
N LEU A 48 0.41 -8.87 3.23
CA LEU A 48 0.57 -7.74 4.16
C LEU A 48 -0.80 -7.14 4.56
N GLY A 49 -1.87 -7.63 3.94
CA GLY A 49 -3.25 -7.33 4.25
C GLY A 49 -3.74 -6.01 3.66
N ARG A 50 -4.65 -5.40 4.42
CA ARG A 50 -5.27 -4.10 4.15
C ARG A 50 -4.97 -3.17 5.30
N PHE A 51 -4.95 -1.87 5.02
CA PHE A 51 -4.83 -0.87 6.05
C PHE A 51 -6.23 -0.47 6.55
N GLY A 52 -6.60 -0.85 7.78
CA GLY A 52 -7.91 -0.50 8.36
C GLY A 52 -9.12 -0.98 7.56
N GLY A 53 -8.97 -2.04 6.76
CA GLY A 53 -10.02 -2.54 5.84
C GLY A 53 -10.06 -1.86 4.48
N VAL A 54 -9.23 -0.84 4.25
CA VAL A 54 -9.12 -0.13 2.97
C VAL A 54 -8.06 -0.79 2.08
N ASN A 55 -8.36 -0.89 0.79
CA ASN A 55 -7.41 -1.39 -0.21
C ASN A 55 -6.19 -0.45 -0.27
N PRO A 56 -4.97 -0.96 -0.07
CA PRO A 56 -3.77 -0.15 -0.18
C PRO A 56 -3.40 0.06 -1.64
N ALA A 57 -2.83 1.23 -1.95
CA ALA A 57 -2.11 1.51 -3.17
C ALA A 57 -0.60 1.35 -2.91
N VAL A 58 0.00 0.27 -3.40
CA VAL A 58 1.45 0.01 -3.29
C VAL A 58 2.18 0.80 -4.39
N THR A 59 3.20 1.54 -4.00
CA THR A 59 3.97 2.41 -4.91
C THR A 59 5.42 1.96 -5.08
N ASP A 60 6.05 1.45 -4.01
CA ASP A 60 7.46 1.06 -4.07
C ASP A 60 7.83 -0.02 -3.03
N VAL A 61 8.98 -0.67 -3.24
CA VAL A 61 9.59 -1.65 -2.32
C VAL A 61 11.12 -1.57 -2.36
N ASN A 62 11.77 -1.58 -1.20
CA ASN A 62 13.23 -1.64 -1.11
C ASN A 62 13.76 -3.07 -0.92
N ARG A 63 15.09 -3.26 -1.03
CA ARG A 63 15.74 -4.58 -0.89
C ARG A 63 15.56 -5.23 0.49
N GLN A 64 15.27 -4.43 1.51
CA GLN A 64 14.96 -4.95 2.86
C GLN A 64 13.54 -5.50 2.95
N GLY A 65 12.71 -5.31 1.92
CA GLY A 65 11.32 -5.73 1.89
C GLY A 65 10.32 -4.73 2.47
N THR A 66 10.75 -3.49 2.69
CA THR A 66 9.85 -2.41 3.10
C THR A 66 9.00 -2.03 1.90
N VAL A 67 7.71 -2.33 1.97
CA VAL A 67 6.71 -1.94 0.97
C VAL A 67 6.10 -0.62 1.40
N VAL A 68 6.02 0.36 0.52
CA VAL A 68 5.41 1.67 0.81
C VAL A 68 4.26 1.98 -0.14
N GLY A 69 3.44 2.96 0.25
CA GLY A 69 2.27 3.32 -0.52
C GLY A 69 1.35 4.30 0.18
N SER A 70 0.07 4.26 -0.19
CA SER A 70 -0.98 5.00 0.48
C SER A 70 -2.25 4.19 0.69
N ALA A 71 -2.99 4.49 1.75
CA ALA A 71 -4.32 3.96 2.00
C ALA A 71 -5.10 4.94 2.89
N ALA A 72 -6.40 5.10 2.63
CA ALA A 72 -7.28 5.96 3.43
C ALA A 72 -6.72 7.40 3.64
N GLY A 73 -6.06 7.97 2.62
CA GLY A 73 -5.45 9.30 2.67
C GLY A 73 -4.15 9.38 3.49
N ARG A 74 -3.57 8.25 3.88
CA ARG A 74 -2.34 8.18 4.69
C ARG A 74 -1.23 7.47 3.93
N ALA A 75 0.00 7.94 4.12
CA ALA A 75 1.18 7.21 3.70
C ALA A 75 1.31 5.97 4.60
N ILE A 76 1.63 4.83 4.00
CA ILE A 76 1.77 3.55 4.70
C ILE A 76 3.11 2.90 4.39
N ARG A 77 3.59 2.07 5.32
CA ARG A 77 4.71 1.14 5.10
C ARG A 77 4.39 -0.25 5.65
N SER A 78 5.09 -1.27 5.19
CA SER A 78 5.09 -2.58 5.84
C SER A 78 5.99 -2.57 7.07
N ARG A 79 5.54 -3.20 8.15
CA ARG A 79 6.34 -3.50 9.35
C ARG A 79 5.83 -4.78 9.99
N GLY A 80 6.71 -5.75 10.21
CA GLY A 80 6.35 -7.02 10.88
C GLY A 80 5.25 -7.81 10.15
N GLY A 81 5.21 -7.77 8.83
CA GLY A 81 4.21 -8.50 8.02
C GLY A 81 2.83 -7.84 7.92
N ALA A 82 2.67 -6.62 8.42
CA ALA A 82 1.42 -5.86 8.30
C ALA A 82 1.68 -4.44 7.77
N LEU A 83 0.63 -3.78 7.29
CA LEU A 83 0.68 -2.35 6.93
C LEU A 83 0.45 -1.47 8.17
N GLU A 84 1.31 -0.49 8.36
CA GLU A 84 1.15 0.58 9.33
C GLU A 84 1.21 1.95 8.65
N ALA A 85 0.60 2.96 9.27
CA ALA A 85 0.66 4.32 8.75
C ALA A 85 1.91 5.05 9.21
N LEU A 86 2.47 5.86 8.32
CA LEU A 86 3.48 6.84 8.65
C LEU A 86 2.83 8.07 9.31
N PRO A 87 3.60 8.85 10.10
CA PRO A 87 3.15 10.15 10.57
C PRO A 87 2.81 11.07 9.38
N THR A 88 1.69 11.77 9.47
CA THR A 88 1.38 12.87 8.54
C THR A 88 2.19 14.10 8.97
N PRO A 89 2.90 14.79 8.06
CA PRO A 89 3.61 16.02 8.39
C PRO A 89 2.67 17.08 9.00
N ALA A 90 3.19 17.86 9.96
CA ALA A 90 2.41 18.90 10.63
C ALA A 90 1.84 19.92 9.61
N GLY A 91 0.57 20.29 9.79
CA GLY A 91 -0.14 21.21 8.88
C GLY A 91 -0.81 20.54 7.68
N PHE A 92 -0.62 19.23 7.47
CA PHE A 92 -1.27 18.47 6.41
C PHE A 92 -2.31 17.50 6.98
N SER A 93 -3.30 17.15 6.16
CA SER A 93 -4.37 16.21 6.53
C SER A 93 -4.26 14.86 5.82
N GLY A 94 -3.37 14.76 4.82
CA GLY A 94 -3.10 13.54 4.09
C GLY A 94 -1.65 13.45 3.63
N ALA A 95 -1.22 12.23 3.31
CA ALA A 95 0.09 11.95 2.77
C ALA A 95 0.07 10.70 1.88
N ALA A 96 1.04 10.59 0.98
CA ALA A 96 1.31 9.41 0.19
C ALA A 96 2.82 9.16 0.17
N ALA A 97 3.24 7.90 0.35
CA ALA A 97 4.61 7.49 0.08
C ALA A 97 4.74 7.08 -1.38
N GLU A 98 5.77 7.58 -2.06
CA GLU A 98 6.01 7.39 -3.50
C GLU A 98 7.29 6.62 -3.78
N GLY A 99 8.25 6.64 -2.87
CA GLY A 99 9.49 5.89 -3.00
C GLY A 99 10.12 5.56 -1.66
N VAL A 100 10.93 4.50 -1.65
CA VAL A 100 11.71 4.07 -0.49
C VAL A 100 13.10 3.63 -0.93
N ASN A 101 14.15 4.14 -0.27
CA ASN A 101 15.51 3.68 -0.55
C ASN A 101 15.89 2.47 0.34
N ASP A 102 17.05 1.85 0.06
CA ASP A 102 17.51 0.67 0.81
C ASP A 102 17.91 0.95 2.28
N ASN A 103 18.07 2.22 2.66
CA ASN A 103 18.26 2.61 4.06
C ASN A 103 16.91 2.70 4.82
N GLY A 104 15.79 2.62 4.11
CA GLY A 104 14.45 2.77 4.68
C GLY A 104 13.96 4.21 4.73
N ASP A 105 14.66 5.15 4.08
CA ASP A 105 14.17 6.51 3.92
C ASP A 105 13.02 6.52 2.91
N ILE A 106 11.94 7.22 3.25
CA ILE A 106 10.70 7.25 2.48
C ILE A 106 10.45 8.67 2.00
N VAL A 107 10.21 8.83 0.71
CA VAL A 107 9.83 10.11 0.07
C VAL A 107 8.40 10.05 -0.45
N GLY A 108 7.77 11.21 -0.61
CA GLY A 108 6.42 11.33 -1.18
C GLY A 108 5.81 12.70 -0.96
N THR A 109 4.48 12.77 -1.06
CA THR A 109 3.71 14.01 -1.03
C THR A 109 2.82 14.12 0.20
N ALA A 110 2.52 15.36 0.59
CA ALA A 110 1.55 15.68 1.65
C ALA A 110 0.51 16.66 1.10
N SER A 111 -0.74 16.48 1.51
CA SER A 111 -1.87 17.29 1.05
C SER A 111 -2.68 17.82 2.22
N SER A 112 -3.11 19.06 2.10
CA SER A 112 -4.11 19.67 2.97
C SER A 112 -5.44 19.64 2.23
N THR A 113 -6.47 19.09 2.84
CA THR A 113 -7.83 19.41 2.42
C THR A 113 -8.02 20.89 2.71
N PRO A 114 -8.27 21.76 1.70
CA PRO A 114 -8.59 23.15 1.98
C PRO A 114 -9.74 23.19 2.98
N PRO A 115 -9.74 24.12 3.95
CA PRO A 115 -10.94 24.34 4.74
C PRO A 115 -12.08 24.52 3.75
N GLY A 116 -13.10 23.65 3.81
CA GLY A 116 -14.23 23.75 2.91
C GLY A 116 -14.70 25.19 2.91
N THR A 117 -14.87 25.77 1.72
CA THR A 117 -15.43 27.11 1.57
C THR A 117 -16.82 27.10 2.21
N ARG A 118 -16.89 27.33 3.52
CA ARG A 118 -18.11 27.76 4.18
C ARG A 118 -18.40 29.09 3.51
N GLY A 119 -19.37 29.07 2.60
CA GLY A 119 -19.90 30.30 2.02
C GLY A 119 -20.22 31.28 3.16
N PRO A 120 -20.06 32.59 2.94
CA PRO A 120 -20.35 33.58 3.96
C PRO A 120 -21.77 33.36 4.50
N ARG A 121 -21.88 33.36 5.83
CA ARG A 121 -23.16 33.39 6.54
C ARG A 121 -23.84 34.73 6.34
#